data_AF-A0A1Q6TSA1-F1
#
_entry.id   AF-A0A1Q6TSA1-F1
#
_cell.length_a   1.000
_cell.length_b   1.000
_cell.length_c   1.000
_cell.angle_alpha   90.00
_cell.angle_beta   90.00
_cell.angle_gamma   90.00
#
_symmetry.space_group_name_H-M   'P 1'
#
loop_
_entity.id
_entity.type
_entity.pdbx_description
1 polymer ?
#
loop_
_entity_poly.entity_id
_entity_poly.type
_entity_poly.pdbx_seq_one_letter_code
_entity_poly.pdbx_strand_id
1 'polypeptide(L)'
;METTANGYRVVYEGGEGEIVEKKSRFIATVRPVETEEEAVAFINEMKKKYWDARHNCSAFVIGSRQEVTRCSDDGEPAQTAGRPMLDVLLREGITNVAVVVTRYFGGVLLGTGGLVRAYQSATQAGLAASKIIEKRQGKKLIIHTDYNGLGKLQYLFGQQKTAILDTEYAADVVLTILVPVEQKDFLYKEITEQTNGTAQMEWGEDAVYALIDKTVQIF
;
A
#
# COMPACT_ATOMS: atom_id res chain seq x y z
N MET A 1 -16.00 17.29 -10.15
CA MET A 1 -16.34 15.92 -9.71
C MET A 1 -15.09 15.11 -9.89
N GLU A 2 -14.22 15.15 -8.88
CA GLU A 2 -12.90 14.53 -8.94
C GLU A 2 -12.96 13.10 -8.41
N THR A 3 -12.41 12.21 -9.21
CA THR A 3 -12.26 10.78 -9.03
C THR A 3 -11.59 10.48 -7.69
N THR A 4 -12.35 10.18 -6.63
CA THR A 4 -11.77 9.47 -5.48
C THR A 4 -11.44 8.07 -5.95
N ALA A 5 -10.20 7.87 -6.39
CA ALA A 5 -9.61 6.55 -6.55
C ALA A 5 -9.85 5.80 -5.23
N ASN A 6 -10.66 4.74 -5.27
CA ASN A 6 -11.22 4.08 -4.08
C ASN A 6 -10.21 3.18 -3.35
N GLY A 7 -8.92 3.47 -3.54
CA GLY A 7 -7.80 2.77 -2.97
C GLY A 7 -6.57 3.65 -2.82
N TYR A 8 -5.67 3.21 -1.95
CA TYR A 8 -4.43 3.89 -1.64
C TYR A 8 -3.28 2.88 -1.64
N ARG A 9 -2.11 3.31 -2.11
CA ARG A 9 -0.93 2.45 -2.21
C ARG A 9 -0.17 2.47 -0.90
N VAL A 10 0.18 1.30 -0.38
CA VAL A 10 0.98 1.17 0.83
C VAL A 10 2.14 0.22 0.61
N VAL A 11 3.19 0.39 1.41
CA VAL A 11 4.19 -0.66 1.56
C VAL A 11 3.57 -1.78 2.39
N TYR A 12 3.59 -3.00 1.88
CA TYR A 12 3.15 -4.21 2.59
C TYR A 12 4.35 -4.91 3.25
N GLU A 13 5.43 -5.07 2.49
CA GLU A 13 6.72 -5.53 3.00
C GLU A 13 7.79 -4.52 2.62
N GLY A 14 8.57 -4.10 3.61
CA GLY A 14 9.69 -3.17 3.40
C GLY A 14 10.87 -3.83 2.68
N GLY A 15 11.73 -3.01 2.08
CA GLY A 15 12.90 -3.45 1.34
C GLY A 15 14.11 -2.55 1.58
N GLU A 16 15.27 -3.01 1.12
CA GLU A 16 16.52 -2.24 1.14
C GLU A 16 17.06 -2.11 -0.29
N GLY A 17 17.41 -0.89 -0.68
CA GLY A 17 18.00 -0.58 -1.98
C GLY A 17 19.23 0.30 -1.83
N GLU A 18 20.27 0.05 -2.62
CA GLU A 18 21.51 0.81 -2.57
C GLU A 18 21.85 1.42 -3.94
N ILE A 19 22.32 2.66 -3.93
CA ILE A 19 22.97 3.29 -5.08
C ILE A 19 24.33 3.87 -4.70
N VAL A 20 25.20 4.02 -5.71
CA VAL A 20 26.49 4.70 -5.57
C VAL A 20 26.55 5.88 -6.54
N GLU A 21 26.75 7.08 -6.01
CA GLU A 21 26.89 8.31 -6.80
C GLU A 21 28.18 9.03 -6.37
N LYS A 22 29.09 9.26 -7.33
CA LYS A 22 30.42 9.85 -7.08
C LYS A 22 31.12 9.22 -5.87
N LYS A 23 31.18 7.88 -5.83
CA LYS A 23 31.74 7.05 -4.75
C LYS A 23 31.01 7.14 -3.40
N SER A 24 30.02 8.03 -3.24
CA SER A 24 29.18 8.06 -2.04
C SER A 24 28.13 6.95 -2.15
N ARG A 25 27.94 6.19 -1.07
CA ARG A 25 26.93 5.13 -0.98
C ARG A 25 25.69 5.68 -0.31
N PHE A 26 24.52 5.34 -0.87
CA PHE A 26 23.21 5.71 -0.33
C PHE A 26 22.39 4.44 -0.18
N ILE A 27 22.10 4.06 1.06
CA ILE A 27 21.37 2.83 1.40
C ILE A 27 19.99 3.26 1.90
N ALA A 28 18.96 3.01 1.10
CA ALA A 28 17.58 3.28 1.44
C ALA A 28 16.96 2.05 2.10
N THR A 29 16.56 2.17 3.37
CA THR A 29 15.73 1.17 4.05
C THR A 29 14.30 1.68 4.12
N VAL A 30 13.35 0.88 3.67
CA VAL A 30 11.91 1.18 3.65
C VAL A 30 11.20 0.30 4.66
N ARG A 31 10.24 0.85 5.40
CA ARG A 31 9.42 0.10 6.35
C ARG A 31 7.94 0.52 6.27
N PRO A 32 6.98 -0.42 6.28
CA PRO A 32 5.58 -0.11 6.51
C PRO A 32 5.38 0.40 7.94
N VAL A 33 4.66 1.51 8.10
CA VAL A 33 4.35 2.11 9.41
C VAL A 33 2.94 2.68 9.39
N GLU A 34 2.21 2.57 10.49
CA GLU A 34 0.84 3.08 10.62
C GLU A 34 0.74 4.30 11.55
N THR A 35 1.79 4.60 12.32
CA THR A 35 1.80 5.68 13.32
C THR A 35 3.10 6.50 13.29
N GLU A 36 3.05 7.75 13.79
CA GLU A 36 4.26 8.58 13.89
C GLU A 36 5.27 7.94 14.85
N GLU A 37 4.78 7.28 15.90
CA GLU A 37 5.57 6.58 16.90
C GLU A 37 6.38 5.43 16.27
N GLU A 38 5.75 4.62 15.41
CA GLU A 38 6.43 3.56 14.66
C GLU A 38 7.49 4.12 13.70
N ALA A 39 7.16 5.20 13.00
CA ALA A 39 8.10 5.87 12.09
C ALA A 39 9.33 6.40 12.85
N VAL A 40 9.13 7.05 13.99
CA VAL A 40 10.21 7.57 14.85
C VAL A 40 11.02 6.43 15.44
N ALA A 41 10.39 5.34 15.89
CA ALA A 41 11.08 4.16 16.39
C ALA A 41 11.99 3.55 15.32
N PHE A 42 11.49 3.41 14.09
CA PHE A 42 12.26 2.94 12.94
C PHE A 42 13.44 3.85 12.60
N ILE A 43 13.24 5.17 12.58
CA ILE A 43 14.33 6.13 12.30
C ILE A 43 15.44 5.98 13.35
N ASN A 44 15.08 5.86 14.63
CA ASN A 44 16.04 5.67 15.71
C ASN A 44 16.75 4.32 15.62
N GLU A 45 16.07 3.25 15.18
CA GLU A 45 16.68 1.96 14.90
C GLU A 45 17.73 2.06 13.80
N MET A 46 17.44 2.75 12.69
CA MET A 46 18.41 2.92 11.60
C MET A 46 19.61 3.75 12.01
N LYS A 47 19.40 4.81 12.81
CA LYS A 47 20.49 5.60 13.41
C LYS A 47 21.41 4.74 14.30
N LYS A 48 20.86 3.74 15.02
CA LYS A 48 21.66 2.80 15.83
C LYS A 48 22.37 1.77 14.95
N LYS A 49 21.69 1.22 13.93
CA LYS A 49 22.25 0.24 12.99
C LYS A 49 23.45 0.83 12.24
N TYR A 50 23.29 2.04 11.71
CA TYR A 50 24.30 2.78 10.95
C TYR A 50 24.84 3.97 11.75
N TRP A 51 25.31 3.70 12.97
CA TRP A 51 25.81 4.71 13.92
C TRP A 51 27.06 5.45 13.43
N ASP A 52 27.82 4.83 12.52
CA ASP A 52 29.04 5.37 11.94
C ASP A 52 28.79 6.19 10.65
N ALA A 53 27.57 6.17 10.13
CA ALA A 53 27.16 7.02 9.02
C ALA A 53 26.99 8.47 9.47
N ARG A 54 27.36 9.43 8.62
CA ARG A 54 27.22 10.86 8.94
C ARG A 54 25.78 11.34 8.89
N HIS A 55 24.98 10.75 8.01
CA HIS A 55 23.61 11.18 7.74
C HIS A 55 22.70 9.96 7.58
N ASN A 56 21.61 9.97 8.33
CA ASN A 56 20.47 9.07 8.24
C ASN A 56 19.22 9.93 7.98
N CYS A 57 19.13 10.47 6.76
CA CYS A 57 18.02 11.32 6.34
C CYS A 57 16.75 10.48 6.24
N SER A 58 15.59 11.08 6.53
CA SER A 58 14.35 10.33 6.62
C SER A 58 13.17 11.06 6.01
N ALA A 59 12.18 10.30 5.57
CA ALA A 59 10.86 10.79 5.18
C ALA A 59 9.80 9.74 5.51
N PHE A 60 8.61 10.17 5.91
CA PHE A 60 7.48 9.27 6.07
C PHE A 60 6.16 9.94 5.72
N VAL A 61 5.19 9.11 5.30
CA VAL A 61 3.82 9.48 4.95
C VAL A 61 2.90 8.46 5.62
N ILE A 62 1.91 8.94 6.38
CA ILE A 62 0.97 8.11 7.15
C ILE A 62 -0.46 8.58 6.88
N GLY A 63 -1.37 7.60 6.79
CA GLY A 63 -2.79 7.78 6.62
C GLY A 63 -3.23 7.66 5.16
N SER A 64 -4.45 7.16 4.92
CA SER A 64 -4.95 6.85 3.57
C SER A 64 -5.05 8.08 2.66
N ARG A 65 -5.06 9.30 3.22
CA ARG A 65 -5.06 10.57 2.49
C ARG A 65 -3.80 11.38 2.77
N GLN A 66 -2.73 10.73 3.22
CA GLN A 66 -1.43 11.36 3.52
C GLN A 66 -1.54 12.44 4.62
N GLU A 67 -2.36 12.17 5.62
CA GLU A 67 -2.68 13.09 6.73
C GLU A 67 -1.43 13.59 7.47
N VAL A 68 -0.43 12.74 7.60
CA VAL A 68 0.82 13.08 8.28
C VAL A 68 2.00 12.85 7.34
N THR A 69 2.76 13.91 7.13
CA THR A 69 4.02 13.88 6.38
C THR A 69 5.13 14.55 7.18
N ARG A 70 6.30 13.92 7.25
CA ARG A 70 7.51 14.49 7.86
C ARG A 70 8.74 14.11 7.06
N CYS A 71 9.77 14.94 7.14
CA CYS A 71 11.09 14.62 6.61
C CYS A 71 12.20 15.30 7.42
N SER A 72 13.42 14.76 7.33
CA SER A 72 14.62 15.29 7.97
C SER A 72 15.82 15.16 7.05
N ASP A 73 16.60 16.22 6.92
CA ASP A 73 17.88 16.22 6.21
C ASP A 73 19.05 15.68 7.06
N ASP A 74 18.86 15.44 8.36
CA ASP A 74 19.87 14.86 9.28
C ASP A 74 21.29 15.43 9.13
N GLY A 75 21.40 16.76 9.00
CA GLY A 75 22.67 17.47 8.87
C GLY A 75 23.21 17.62 7.45
N GLU A 76 22.53 17.07 6.43
CA GLU A 76 22.73 17.48 5.04
C GLU A 76 22.31 18.94 4.83
N PRO A 77 22.76 19.62 3.76
CA PRO A 77 22.26 20.93 3.39
C PRO A 77 20.72 20.94 3.31
N ALA A 78 20.11 22.01 3.79
CA ALA A 78 18.66 22.11 3.92
C ALA A 78 17.94 21.79 2.60
N GLN A 79 16.90 20.96 2.69
CA GLN A 79 16.04 20.50 1.60
C GLN A 79 16.75 19.73 0.49
N THR A 80 17.94 19.17 0.75
CA THR A 80 18.68 18.37 -0.23
C THR A 80 18.53 16.86 -0.07
N ALA A 81 17.93 16.40 1.04
CA ALA A 81 17.78 14.98 1.33
C ALA A 81 16.34 14.61 1.70
N GLY A 82 15.88 14.97 2.91
CA GLY A 82 14.59 14.58 3.43
C GLY A 82 13.43 15.07 2.57
N ARG A 83 13.48 16.32 2.10
CA ARG A 83 12.43 16.87 1.23
C ARG A 83 12.34 16.13 -0.12
N PRO A 84 13.45 15.94 -0.86
CA PRO A 84 13.45 15.11 -2.07
C PRO A 84 12.94 13.69 -1.87
N MET A 85 13.26 13.03 -0.74
CA MET A 85 12.74 11.70 -0.40
C MET A 85 11.21 11.74 -0.23
N LEU A 86 10.69 12.73 0.51
CA LEU A 86 9.25 12.91 0.72
C LEU A 86 8.52 13.18 -0.60
N ASP A 87 9.08 14.00 -1.47
CA ASP A 87 8.49 14.30 -2.78
C ASP A 87 8.35 13.04 -3.66
N VAL A 88 9.25 12.05 -3.53
CA VAL A 88 9.11 10.74 -4.18
C VAL A 88 7.88 10.01 -3.63
N LEU A 89 7.74 9.89 -2.32
CA LEU A 89 6.60 9.19 -1.69
C LEU A 89 5.26 9.80 -2.12
N LEU A 90 5.17 11.13 -2.08
CA LEU A 90 3.96 11.88 -2.46
C LEU A 90 3.63 11.72 -3.95
N ARG A 91 4.63 11.86 -4.83
CA ARG A 91 4.44 11.72 -6.29
C ARG A 91 4.02 10.31 -6.68
N GLU A 92 4.57 9.29 -6.04
CA GLU A 92 4.19 7.89 -6.26
C GLU A 92 2.84 7.53 -5.59
N GLY A 93 2.30 8.42 -4.75
CA GLY A 93 1.04 8.19 -4.03
C GLY A 93 1.12 7.07 -2.99
N ILE A 94 2.31 6.82 -2.43
CA ILE A 94 2.55 5.75 -1.46
C ILE A 94 2.44 6.33 -0.05
N THR A 95 1.64 5.69 0.79
CA THR A 95 1.41 6.06 2.20
C THR A 95 1.68 4.88 3.14
N ASN A 96 1.54 5.11 4.44
CA ASN A 96 1.86 4.19 5.53
C ASN A 96 3.28 3.62 5.39
N VAL A 97 4.24 4.52 5.20
CA VAL A 97 5.62 4.19 4.88
C VAL A 97 6.58 5.17 5.54
N ALA A 98 7.68 4.64 6.05
CA ALA A 98 8.86 5.40 6.42
C ALA A 98 10.07 4.92 5.63
N VAL A 99 10.90 5.86 5.21
CA VAL A 99 12.16 5.60 4.51
C VAL A 99 13.28 6.32 5.24
N VAL A 100 14.38 5.60 5.47
CA VAL A 100 15.66 6.17 5.92
C VAL A 100 16.70 5.92 4.83
N VAL A 101 17.37 6.98 4.41
CA VAL A 101 18.54 6.87 3.52
C VAL A 101 19.79 7.16 4.33
N THR A 102 20.58 6.12 4.55
CA THR A 102 21.89 6.18 5.19
C THR A 102 22.93 6.51 4.15
N ARG A 103 23.74 7.56 4.39
CA ARG A 103 24.78 7.99 3.47
C ARG A 103 26.19 7.81 4.04
N TYR A 104 27.04 7.16 3.27
CA TYR A 104 28.50 7.15 3.46
C TYR A 104 29.18 8.03 2.41
N PHE A 105 29.91 9.05 2.85
CA PHE A 105 30.58 10.00 1.96
C PHE A 105 31.75 9.36 1.21
N GLY A 106 31.78 9.51 -0.11
CA GLY A 106 32.78 8.89 -0.99
C GLY A 106 34.04 9.73 -1.29
N GLY A 107 34.24 10.85 -0.59
CA GLY A 107 35.38 11.75 -0.82
C GLY A 107 35.19 12.79 -1.93
N VAL A 108 34.07 12.76 -2.67
CA VAL A 108 33.77 13.72 -3.74
C VAL A 108 32.42 14.39 -3.46
N LEU A 109 32.39 15.72 -3.49
CA LEU A 109 31.16 16.49 -3.28
C LEU A 109 30.20 16.35 -4.48
N LEU A 110 28.92 16.16 -4.17
CA LEU A 110 27.85 16.05 -5.17
C LEU A 110 27.28 17.42 -5.57
N GLY A 111 27.38 18.43 -4.69
CA GLY A 111 26.64 19.69 -4.79
C GLY A 111 25.14 19.51 -4.52
N THR A 112 24.41 20.60 -4.31
CA THR A 112 22.98 20.59 -3.94
C THR A 112 22.12 19.77 -4.90
N GLY A 113 22.20 20.02 -6.21
CA GLY A 113 21.42 19.27 -7.21
C GLY A 113 21.88 17.83 -7.41
N GLY A 114 23.11 17.48 -7.00
CA GLY A 114 23.56 16.10 -6.97
C GLY A 114 22.99 15.33 -5.79
N LEU A 115 22.94 15.94 -4.60
CA LEU A 115 22.33 15.34 -3.41
C LEU A 115 20.84 15.08 -3.61
N VAL A 116 20.10 16.08 -4.11
CA VAL A 116 18.66 15.96 -4.39
C VAL A 116 18.39 14.72 -5.25
N ARG A 117 19.11 14.57 -6.37
CA ARG A 117 18.95 13.43 -7.28
C ARG A 117 19.36 12.11 -6.62
N ALA A 118 20.45 12.09 -5.87
CA ALA A 118 20.90 10.87 -5.19
C ALA A 118 19.88 10.39 -4.14
N TYR A 119 19.34 11.27 -3.30
CA TYR A 119 18.32 10.89 -2.30
C TYR A 119 17.00 10.45 -2.94
N GLN A 120 16.60 11.07 -4.05
CA GLN A 120 15.44 10.60 -4.84
C GLN A 120 15.68 9.20 -5.41
N SER A 121 16.81 8.99 -6.09
CA SER A 121 17.14 7.70 -6.69
C SER A 121 17.32 6.59 -5.66
N ALA A 122 17.91 6.88 -4.49
CA ALA A 122 18.03 5.94 -3.39
C ALA A 122 16.64 5.54 -2.85
N THR A 123 15.76 6.52 -2.62
CA THR A 123 14.37 6.26 -2.19
C THR A 123 13.64 5.37 -3.19
N GLN A 124 13.75 5.67 -4.49
CA GLN A 124 13.16 4.85 -5.55
C GLN A 124 13.72 3.43 -5.56
N ALA A 125 15.02 3.24 -5.34
CA ALA A 125 15.64 1.92 -5.25
C ALA A 125 15.09 1.12 -4.05
N GLY A 126 14.95 1.76 -2.88
CA GLY A 126 14.35 1.12 -1.70
C GLY A 126 12.89 0.73 -1.94
N LEU A 127 12.10 1.59 -2.58
CA LEU A 127 10.70 1.29 -2.93
C LEU A 127 10.60 0.17 -3.97
N ALA A 128 11.51 0.12 -4.96
CA ALA A 128 11.57 -0.95 -5.95
C ALA A 128 11.93 -2.31 -5.32
N ALA A 129 12.68 -2.30 -4.22
CA ALA A 129 12.98 -3.48 -3.42
C ALA A 129 11.88 -3.85 -2.40
N SER A 130 10.79 -3.07 -2.33
CA SER A 130 9.68 -3.29 -1.40
C SER A 130 8.47 -3.91 -2.10
N LYS A 131 7.60 -4.60 -1.35
CA LYS A 131 6.30 -5.07 -1.87
C LYS A 131 5.26 -3.99 -1.62
N ILE A 132 4.81 -3.33 -2.69
CA ILE A 132 3.78 -2.29 -2.64
C ILE A 132 2.44 -2.90 -3.07
N ILE A 133 1.38 -2.66 -2.30
CA ILE A 133 0.02 -3.12 -2.59
C ILE A 133 -0.93 -1.93 -2.69
N GLU A 134 -2.07 -2.14 -3.33
CA GLU A 134 -3.19 -1.19 -3.35
C GLU A 134 -4.28 -1.69 -2.40
N LYS A 135 -4.50 -0.98 -1.30
CA LYS A 135 -5.61 -1.23 -0.38
C LYS A 135 -6.86 -0.55 -0.93
N ARG A 136 -7.99 -1.24 -0.97
CA ARG A 136 -9.30 -0.75 -1.45
C ARG A 136 -10.37 -0.94 -0.41
N GLN A 137 -11.40 -0.10 -0.48
CA GLN A 137 -12.61 -0.24 0.31
C GLN A 137 -13.57 -1.25 -0.34
N GLY A 138 -14.09 -2.16 0.45
CA GLY A 138 -15.09 -3.12 0.05
C GLY A 138 -16.13 -3.33 1.16
N LYS A 139 -17.17 -4.09 0.84
CA LYS A 139 -18.18 -4.53 1.80
C LYS A 139 -18.47 -6.00 1.57
N LYS A 140 -18.64 -6.76 2.65
CA LYS A 140 -19.06 -8.16 2.54
C LYS A 140 -20.52 -8.22 2.11
N LEU A 141 -20.84 -9.15 1.21
CA LEU A 141 -22.22 -9.49 0.86
C LEU A 141 -22.42 -10.98 1.11
N ILE A 142 -23.41 -11.29 1.94
CA ILE A 142 -23.84 -12.64 2.25
C ILE A 142 -25.03 -12.96 1.35
N ILE A 143 -24.97 -14.10 0.65
CA ILE A 143 -25.97 -14.51 -0.33
C ILE A 143 -26.45 -15.91 0.00
N HIS A 144 -27.73 -16.05 0.31
CA HIS A 144 -28.40 -17.33 0.48
C HIS A 144 -29.04 -17.74 -0.84
N THR A 145 -28.72 -18.94 -1.33
CA THR A 145 -29.23 -19.44 -2.61
C THR A 145 -29.29 -20.97 -2.64
N ASP A 146 -29.98 -21.52 -3.64
CA ASP A 146 -29.98 -22.97 -3.89
C ASP A 146 -28.76 -23.39 -4.74
N TYR A 147 -28.61 -24.69 -4.96
CA TYR A 147 -27.49 -25.23 -5.75
C TYR A 147 -27.53 -24.83 -7.23
N ASN A 148 -28.69 -24.45 -7.77
CA ASN A 148 -28.81 -23.94 -9.15
C ASN A 148 -28.31 -22.49 -9.23
N GLY A 149 -28.71 -21.66 -8.27
CA GLY A 149 -28.22 -20.30 -8.10
C GLY A 149 -26.72 -20.26 -7.85
N LEU A 150 -26.17 -21.17 -7.03
CA LEU A 150 -24.73 -21.29 -6.79
C LEU A 150 -23.93 -21.33 -8.10
N GLY A 151 -24.28 -22.21 -9.03
CA GLY A 151 -23.53 -22.36 -10.29
C GLY A 151 -23.55 -21.09 -11.13
N LYS A 152 -24.70 -20.40 -11.19
CA LYS A 152 -24.84 -19.13 -11.89
C LYS A 152 -24.02 -18.00 -11.23
N LEU A 153 -24.04 -17.95 -9.91
CA LEU A 153 -23.31 -16.94 -9.14
C LEU A 153 -21.80 -17.14 -9.22
N GLN A 154 -21.30 -18.37 -9.14
CA GLN A 154 -19.88 -18.68 -9.37
C GLN A 154 -19.43 -18.26 -10.77
N TYR A 155 -20.26 -18.47 -11.79
CA TYR A 155 -19.99 -18.01 -13.15
C TYR A 155 -19.96 -16.47 -13.25
N LEU A 156 -20.94 -15.78 -12.65
CA LEU A 156 -20.97 -14.33 -12.57
C LEU A 156 -19.71 -13.77 -11.89
N PHE A 157 -19.35 -14.29 -10.72
CA PHE A 157 -18.21 -13.82 -9.95
C PHE A 157 -16.88 -14.11 -10.65
N GLY A 158 -16.77 -15.23 -11.36
CA GLY A 158 -15.63 -15.52 -12.23
C GLY A 158 -15.46 -14.48 -13.35
N GLN A 159 -16.56 -14.08 -14.01
CA GLN A 159 -16.52 -13.05 -15.07
C GLN A 159 -16.19 -11.66 -14.52
N GLN A 160 -16.77 -11.28 -13.39
CA GLN A 160 -16.55 -9.98 -12.75
C GLN A 160 -15.25 -9.92 -11.93
N LYS A 161 -14.54 -11.04 -11.81
CA LYS A 161 -13.36 -11.21 -10.93
C LYS A 161 -13.67 -10.83 -9.47
N THR A 162 -14.89 -11.09 -9.05
CA THR A 162 -15.36 -10.88 -7.68
C THR A 162 -14.85 -11.99 -6.79
N ALA A 163 -14.27 -11.62 -5.66
CA ALA A 163 -13.73 -12.59 -4.73
C ALA A 163 -14.84 -13.25 -3.90
N ILE A 164 -14.88 -14.58 -3.94
CA ILE A 164 -15.64 -15.40 -2.99
C ILE A 164 -14.73 -15.62 -1.78
N LEU A 165 -15.16 -15.15 -0.62
CA LEU A 165 -14.44 -15.28 0.64
C LEU A 165 -14.71 -16.63 1.29
N ASP A 166 -15.96 -17.09 1.23
CA ASP A 166 -16.38 -18.36 1.82
C ASP A 166 -17.61 -18.94 1.10
N THR A 167 -17.80 -20.25 1.22
CA THR A 167 -18.98 -20.96 0.72
C THR A 167 -19.36 -22.08 1.69
N GLU A 168 -20.53 -21.94 2.30
CA GLU A 168 -21.07 -22.94 3.23
C GLU A 168 -22.14 -23.78 2.52
N TYR A 169 -21.99 -25.10 2.58
CA TYR A 169 -22.88 -26.07 1.96
C TYR A 169 -23.76 -26.75 3.01
N ALA A 170 -25.06 -26.47 2.98
CA ALA A 170 -26.06 -27.10 3.84
C ALA A 170 -27.31 -27.48 3.02
N ALA A 171 -28.51 -27.36 3.62
CA ALA A 171 -29.78 -27.50 2.92
C ALA A 171 -29.91 -26.44 1.80
N ASP A 172 -29.53 -25.21 2.13
CA ASP A 172 -29.26 -24.12 1.19
C ASP A 172 -27.75 -23.81 1.18
N VAL A 173 -27.30 -23.04 0.20
CA VAL A 173 -25.91 -22.58 0.07
C VAL A 173 -25.79 -21.14 0.52
N VAL A 174 -24.77 -20.85 1.33
CA VAL A 174 -24.44 -19.48 1.75
C VAL A 174 -23.10 -19.08 1.14
N LEU A 175 -23.10 -18.03 0.35
CA LEU A 175 -21.90 -17.43 -0.24
C LEU A 175 -21.57 -16.14 0.49
N THR A 176 -20.32 -15.99 0.92
CA THR A 176 -19.81 -14.69 1.36
C THR A 176 -18.85 -14.17 0.30
N ILE A 177 -19.16 -13.01 -0.29
CA ILE A 177 -18.31 -12.36 -1.28
C ILE A 177 -17.81 -11.00 -0.79
N LEU A 178 -16.70 -10.55 -1.36
CA LEU A 178 -16.21 -9.19 -1.16
C LEU A 178 -16.58 -8.32 -2.35
N VAL A 179 -17.37 -7.27 -2.11
CA VAL A 179 -17.83 -6.36 -3.13
C VAL A 179 -17.07 -5.04 -3.03
N PRO A 180 -16.32 -4.61 -4.07
CA PRO A 180 -15.78 -3.25 -4.13
C PRO A 180 -16.92 -2.23 -3.99
N VAL A 181 -16.71 -1.15 -3.22
CA VAL A 181 -17.78 -0.18 -2.92
C VAL A 181 -18.41 0.40 -4.20
N GLU A 182 -17.60 0.61 -5.23
CA GLU A 182 -18.02 1.11 -6.55
C GLU A 182 -18.84 0.12 -7.38
N GLN A 183 -18.85 -1.18 -7.03
CA GLN A 183 -19.59 -2.23 -7.73
C GLN A 183 -20.85 -2.69 -7.00
N LYS A 184 -21.19 -2.09 -5.84
CA LYS A 184 -22.30 -2.55 -4.99
C LYS A 184 -23.62 -2.64 -5.74
N ASP A 185 -24.04 -1.56 -6.39
CA ASP A 185 -25.34 -1.50 -7.06
C ASP A 185 -25.39 -2.43 -8.28
N PHE A 186 -24.28 -2.48 -9.03
CA PHE A 186 -24.14 -3.34 -10.20
C PHE A 186 -24.24 -4.83 -9.82
N LEU A 187 -23.40 -5.29 -8.88
CA LEU A 187 -23.40 -6.71 -8.48
C LEU A 187 -24.72 -7.10 -7.82
N TYR A 188 -25.32 -6.24 -7.00
CA TYR A 188 -26.62 -6.52 -6.39
C TYR A 188 -27.70 -6.77 -7.46
N LYS A 189 -27.71 -5.95 -8.51
CA LYS A 189 -28.64 -6.11 -9.64
C LYS A 189 -28.36 -7.39 -10.43
N GLU A 190 -27.11 -7.66 -10.80
CA GLU A 190 -26.73 -8.86 -11.54
C GLU A 190 -27.05 -10.15 -10.77
N ILE A 191 -26.77 -10.19 -9.46
CA ILE A 191 -27.12 -11.34 -8.60
C ILE A 191 -28.63 -11.57 -8.62
N THR A 192 -29.42 -10.50 -8.51
CA THR A 192 -30.89 -10.58 -8.58
C THR A 192 -31.36 -11.15 -9.93
N GLU A 193 -30.81 -10.67 -11.04
CA GLU A 193 -31.19 -11.11 -12.39
C GLU A 193 -30.81 -12.57 -12.64
N GLN A 194 -29.58 -12.98 -12.31
CA GLN A 194 -29.11 -14.36 -12.53
C GLN A 194 -29.90 -15.39 -11.71
N THR A 195 -30.36 -14.99 -10.53
CA THR A 195 -31.12 -15.85 -9.61
C THR A 195 -32.64 -15.73 -9.81
N ASN A 196 -33.10 -14.94 -10.79
CA ASN A 196 -34.53 -14.61 -10.95
C ASN A 196 -35.17 -14.09 -9.64
N GLY A 197 -34.39 -13.39 -8.81
CA GLY A 197 -34.83 -12.83 -7.53
C GLY A 197 -35.03 -13.84 -6.40
N THR A 198 -34.62 -15.11 -6.56
CA THR A 198 -34.78 -16.11 -5.49
C THR A 198 -33.69 -16.07 -4.44
N ALA A 199 -32.51 -15.50 -4.75
CA ALA A 199 -31.45 -15.35 -3.77
C ALA A 199 -31.75 -14.24 -2.76
N GLN A 200 -31.50 -14.53 -1.49
CA GLN A 200 -31.58 -13.52 -0.42
C GLN A 200 -30.19 -12.94 -0.20
N MET A 201 -30.10 -11.61 -0.13
CA MET A 201 -28.84 -10.88 -0.02
C MET A 201 -28.83 -10.01 1.23
N GLU A 202 -27.77 -10.09 2.01
CA GLU A 202 -27.55 -9.29 3.21
C GLU A 202 -26.17 -8.62 3.16
N TRP A 203 -26.13 -7.30 3.34
CA TRP A 203 -24.88 -6.57 3.43
C TRP A 203 -24.25 -6.76 4.83
N GLY A 204 -23.03 -7.29 4.85
CA GLY A 204 -22.23 -7.43 6.07
C GLY A 204 -21.39 -6.20 6.39
N GLU A 205 -20.28 -6.44 7.08
CA GLU A 205 -19.33 -5.40 7.50
C GLU A 205 -18.55 -4.78 6.32
N ASP A 206 -18.13 -3.54 6.50
CA ASP A 206 -17.15 -2.89 5.63
C ASP A 206 -15.77 -3.51 5.85
N ALA A 207 -14.96 -3.57 4.80
CA ALA A 207 -13.65 -4.22 4.83
C ALA A 207 -12.64 -3.46 3.97
N VAL A 208 -11.41 -3.35 4.45
CA VAL A 208 -10.27 -2.93 3.62
C VAL A 208 -9.58 -4.18 3.10
N TYR A 209 -9.27 -4.23 1.81
CA TYR A 209 -8.63 -5.40 1.23
C TYR A 209 -7.59 -5.04 0.17
N ALA A 210 -6.72 -5.99 -0.15
CA ALA A 210 -5.84 -5.92 -1.30
C ALA A 210 -5.76 -7.29 -2.00
N LEU A 211 -5.41 -7.27 -3.28
CA LEU A 211 -5.05 -8.47 -4.02
C LEU A 211 -3.55 -8.69 -3.92
N ILE A 212 -3.14 -9.75 -3.21
CA ILE A 212 -1.74 -10.12 -3.01
C ILE A 212 -1.54 -11.51 -3.62
N ASP A 213 -0.69 -11.60 -4.63
CA ASP A 213 -0.40 -12.85 -5.34
C ASP A 213 -1.68 -13.57 -5.82
N LYS A 214 -2.65 -12.78 -6.32
CA LYS A 214 -4.00 -13.19 -6.76
C LYS A 214 -4.93 -13.70 -5.65
N THR A 215 -4.53 -13.57 -4.40
CA THR A 215 -5.34 -13.90 -3.23
C THR A 215 -5.86 -12.62 -2.60
N VAL A 216 -7.11 -12.64 -2.13
CA VAL A 216 -7.68 -11.51 -1.39
C VAL A 216 -7.19 -11.57 0.03
N GLN A 217 -6.52 -10.50 0.48
CA GLN A 217 -6.22 -10.29 1.89
C GLN A 217 -7.06 -9.14 2.42
N ILE A 218 -7.77 -9.40 3.53
CA ILE A 218 -8.54 -8.41 4.28
C ILE A 218 -7.65 -7.89 5.43
N PHE A 219 -7.73 -6.59 5.72
CA PHE A 219 -6.98 -5.86 6.74
C PHE A 219 -7.92 -5.29 7.80
#